data_AF-A0AAE9N1M6-F1
#
_entry.id   AF-A0AAE9N1M6-F1
#
_cell.length_a   1.000
_cell.length_b   1.000
_cell.length_c   1.000
_cell.angle_alpha   90.00
_cell.angle_beta   90.00
_cell.angle_gamma   90.00
#
_symmetry.space_group_name_H-M   'P 1'
#
loop_
_entity.id
_entity.type
_entity.pdbx_description
1 polymer ?
#
loop_
_entity_poly.entity_id
_entity_poly.type
_entity_poly.pdbx_seq_one_letter_code
_entity_poly.pdbx_strand_id
1 'polypeptide(L)'
;MKSDEEVIALIGNEWISRINENTKRVALEFKATVEKYESAKTKEEVKTYLEQWLNESHHSDVFYTEFNATNVDYGEFRFVKSFFPELDEWNHAFEMHCQSVGVDTFYDDIASDLSHDLNCRFIELRKLLNALFFRAAELKAFDLLADYLRAQIHWMENNKFCTAVYSHDDGPYGSLAAIELMGQSLEHVPLYLDYLKALPADNWMKTDISEIDELTGDLVDKHGFSEITYPLIEAQVTYALNEHGLEVFSEWCENGLVEWLTDNNKIDSLLAAEEEWFKKIDDLEDLDDYGVRSILNKYY
;
A
#
# COMPACT_ATOMS: atom_id res chain seq x y z
N MET A 1 -12.73 -34.20 -4.94
CA MET A 1 -13.60 -33.02 -5.11
C MET A 1 -15.00 -33.51 -5.33
N LYS A 2 -15.93 -32.95 -4.57
CA LYS A 2 -17.37 -33.10 -4.85
C LYS A 2 -17.71 -32.25 -6.09
N SER A 3 -18.81 -32.54 -6.76
CA SER A 3 -19.30 -31.60 -7.77
C SER A 3 -19.88 -30.34 -7.12
N ASP A 4 -19.90 -29.24 -7.86
CA ASP A 4 -20.56 -28.00 -7.48
C ASP A 4 -22.00 -28.18 -6.98
N GLU A 5 -22.77 -29.03 -7.68
CA GLU A 5 -24.16 -29.34 -7.34
C GLU A 5 -24.25 -30.11 -6.00
N GLU A 6 -23.31 -31.01 -5.73
CA GLU A 6 -23.21 -31.74 -4.46
C GLU A 6 -22.83 -30.79 -3.32
N VAL A 7 -21.87 -29.89 -3.53
CA VAL A 7 -21.44 -28.89 -2.54
C VAL A 7 -22.57 -27.93 -2.21
N ILE A 8 -23.26 -27.38 -3.21
CA ILE A 8 -24.43 -26.51 -3.02
C ILE A 8 -25.52 -27.22 -2.21
N ALA A 9 -25.81 -28.49 -2.54
CA ALA A 9 -26.82 -29.26 -1.82
C ALA A 9 -26.44 -29.51 -0.36
N LEU A 10 -25.16 -29.70 -0.06
CA LEU A 10 -24.62 -29.91 1.30
C LEU A 10 -24.59 -28.62 2.12
N ILE A 11 -24.14 -27.51 1.53
CA ILE A 11 -24.14 -26.19 2.19
C ILE A 11 -25.58 -25.74 2.47
N GLY A 12 -26.48 -25.94 1.49
CA GLY A 12 -27.89 -25.61 1.60
C GLY A 12 -28.20 -24.17 1.18
N ASN A 13 -29.38 -23.99 0.59
CA ASN A 13 -29.83 -22.72 0.02
C ASN A 13 -29.95 -21.58 1.04
N GLU A 14 -30.17 -21.90 2.32
CA GLU A 14 -30.28 -20.88 3.38
C GLU A 14 -28.95 -20.15 3.59
N TRP A 15 -27.84 -20.90 3.68
CA TRP A 15 -26.50 -20.31 3.79
C TRP A 15 -26.13 -19.51 2.55
N ILE A 16 -26.41 -20.05 1.36
CA ILE A 16 -26.15 -19.34 0.10
C ILE A 16 -26.96 -18.04 0.03
N SER A 17 -28.23 -18.03 0.45
CA SER A 17 -29.05 -16.81 0.51
C SER A 17 -28.47 -15.78 1.48
N ARG A 18 -28.07 -16.24 2.67
CA ARG A 18 -27.49 -15.37 3.71
C ARG A 18 -26.19 -14.72 3.26
N ILE A 19 -25.30 -15.49 2.61
CA ILE A 19 -24.05 -14.98 2.02
C ILE A 19 -24.37 -13.89 1.00
N ASN A 20 -25.24 -14.19 0.04
CA ASN A 20 -25.63 -13.24 -1.00
C ASN A 20 -26.25 -11.94 -0.46
N GLU A 21 -27.10 -12.03 0.56
CA GLU A 21 -27.71 -10.86 1.20
C GLU A 21 -26.67 -10.01 1.93
N ASN A 22 -25.76 -10.66 2.65
CA ASN A 22 -24.70 -9.99 3.41
C ASN A 22 -23.68 -9.31 2.50
N THR A 23 -23.20 -10.00 1.47
CA THR A 23 -22.31 -9.45 0.44
C THR A 23 -22.93 -8.22 -0.22
N LYS A 24 -24.22 -8.27 -0.58
CA LYS A 24 -24.93 -7.10 -1.14
C LYS A 24 -25.04 -5.94 -0.15
N ARG A 25 -25.34 -6.22 1.12
CA ARG A 25 -25.42 -5.20 2.16
C ARG A 25 -24.08 -4.48 2.33
N VAL A 26 -23.01 -5.25 2.48
CA VAL A 26 -21.64 -4.71 2.66
C VAL A 26 -21.20 -3.91 1.44
N ALA A 27 -21.49 -4.37 0.22
CA ALA A 27 -21.21 -3.61 -0.99
C ALA A 27 -21.95 -2.25 -1.03
N LEU A 28 -23.20 -2.21 -0.57
CA LEU A 28 -23.99 -0.97 -0.49
C LEU A 28 -23.45 -0.01 0.59
N GLU A 29 -23.07 -0.53 1.76
CA GLU A 29 -22.49 0.25 2.86
C GLU A 29 -21.11 0.81 2.48
N PHE A 30 -20.27 0.00 1.81
CA PHE A 30 -19.00 0.45 1.26
C PHE A 30 -19.21 1.58 0.24
N LYS A 31 -20.10 1.38 -0.74
CA LYS A 31 -20.42 2.41 -1.73
C LYS A 31 -20.91 3.71 -1.09
N ALA A 32 -21.79 3.62 -0.10
CA ALA A 32 -22.28 4.79 0.63
C ALA A 32 -21.16 5.52 1.39
N THR A 33 -20.16 4.78 1.88
CA THR A 33 -18.98 5.36 2.55
C THR A 33 -18.08 6.10 1.56
N VAL A 34 -17.83 5.52 0.38
CA VAL A 34 -17.11 6.20 -0.72
C VAL A 34 -17.84 7.50 -1.09
N GLU A 35 -19.15 7.44 -1.35
CA GLU A 35 -19.97 8.62 -1.70
C GLU A 35 -19.96 9.68 -0.59
N LYS A 36 -19.93 9.26 0.68
CA LYS A 36 -19.81 10.16 1.83
C LYS A 36 -18.47 10.90 1.86
N TYR A 37 -17.37 10.23 1.52
CA TYR A 37 -16.05 10.86 1.43
C TYR A 37 -15.98 11.83 0.24
N GLU A 38 -16.39 11.39 -0.95
CA GLU A 38 -16.42 12.25 -2.16
C GLU A 38 -17.29 13.50 -1.97
N SER A 39 -18.40 13.38 -1.22
CA SER A 39 -19.35 14.48 -1.01
C SER A 39 -19.06 15.38 0.20
N ALA A 40 -17.96 15.15 0.93
CA ALA A 40 -17.54 16.00 2.05
C ALA A 40 -17.45 17.47 1.60
N LYS A 41 -18.01 18.41 2.34
CA LYS A 41 -18.09 19.83 1.92
C LYS A 41 -17.07 20.71 2.61
N THR A 42 -16.53 20.25 3.73
CA THR A 42 -15.69 21.06 4.61
C THR A 42 -14.41 20.33 4.99
N LYS A 43 -13.37 21.11 5.35
CA LYS A 43 -12.14 20.57 5.91
C LYS A 43 -12.38 19.81 7.22
N GLU A 44 -13.37 20.21 8.02
CA GLU A 44 -13.68 19.56 9.31
C GLU A 44 -14.27 18.15 9.11
N GLU A 45 -15.11 17.96 8.09
CA GLU A 45 -15.60 16.63 7.71
C GLU A 45 -14.45 15.73 7.26
N VAL A 46 -13.58 16.24 6.37
CA VAL A 46 -12.38 15.51 5.92
C VAL A 46 -11.45 15.19 7.08
N LYS A 47 -11.24 16.12 8.01
CA LYS A 47 -10.45 15.90 9.23
C LYS A 47 -10.98 14.70 10.01
N THR A 48 -12.28 14.67 10.26
CA THR A 48 -12.93 13.57 10.97
C THR A 48 -12.70 12.23 10.26
N TYR A 49 -12.76 12.22 8.92
CA TYR A 49 -12.56 11.00 8.14
C TYR A 49 -11.09 10.56 8.10
N LEU A 50 -10.15 11.49 8.01
CA LEU A 50 -8.71 11.21 8.12
C LEU A 50 -8.33 10.69 9.50
N GLU A 51 -8.90 11.26 10.58
CA GLU A 51 -8.69 10.77 11.94
C GLU A 51 -9.27 9.37 12.16
N GLN A 52 -10.45 9.10 11.59
CA GLN A 52 -11.03 7.76 11.56
C GLN A 52 -10.09 6.79 10.84
N TRP A 53 -9.69 7.11 9.61
CA TRP A 53 -8.78 6.27 8.82
C TRP A 53 -7.41 6.08 9.49
N LEU A 54 -6.85 7.12 10.12
CA LEU A 54 -5.61 7.02 10.90
C LEU A 54 -5.78 6.05 12.07
N ASN A 55 -6.90 6.12 12.79
CA ASN A 55 -7.19 5.19 13.86
C ASN A 55 -7.32 3.76 13.33
N GLU A 56 -8.06 3.56 12.23
CA GLU A 56 -8.24 2.23 11.63
C GLU A 56 -6.92 1.62 11.15
N SER A 57 -6.11 2.38 10.41
CA SER A 57 -4.81 1.93 9.90
C SER A 57 -3.79 1.60 11.00
N HIS A 58 -3.92 2.20 12.19
CA HIS A 58 -3.06 1.88 13.34
C HIS A 58 -3.53 0.68 14.17
N HIS A 59 -4.80 0.27 14.05
CA HIS A 59 -5.43 -0.79 14.87
C HIS A 59 -5.89 -2.00 14.05
N SER A 60 -5.68 -2.00 12.74
CA SER A 60 -5.79 -3.21 11.94
C SER A 60 -4.73 -4.21 12.41
N ASP A 61 -5.13 -5.19 13.23
CA ASP A 61 -4.29 -6.31 13.67
C ASP A 61 -3.88 -7.17 12.45
N VAL A 62 -2.85 -6.77 11.73
CA VAL A 62 -2.26 -7.55 10.64
C VAL A 62 -1.00 -8.20 11.18
N PHE A 63 -1.14 -9.40 11.73
CA PHE A 63 0.02 -10.25 11.93
C PHE A 63 0.52 -10.72 10.56
N TYR A 64 1.67 -10.21 10.10
CA TYR A 64 2.54 -10.99 9.22
C TYR A 64 3.10 -12.14 10.05
N THR A 65 2.34 -13.24 10.16
CA THR A 65 3.00 -14.52 10.34
C THR A 65 3.62 -14.87 8.99
N GLU A 66 4.84 -15.40 8.98
CA GLU A 66 5.70 -15.86 7.86
C GLU A 66 5.04 -16.82 6.83
N PHE A 67 3.71 -16.90 6.79
CA PHE A 67 2.92 -17.64 5.83
C PHE A 67 2.85 -16.87 4.50
N ASN A 68 3.86 -17.11 3.66
CA ASN A 68 3.89 -16.92 2.21
C ASN A 68 3.22 -15.66 1.65
N ALA A 69 4.05 -14.83 1.00
CA ALA A 69 3.69 -13.71 0.13
C ALA A 69 2.74 -14.01 -1.06
N THR A 70 2.02 -15.13 -1.03
CA THR A 70 1.04 -15.54 -2.05
C THR A 70 -0.41 -15.30 -1.64
N ASN A 71 -0.69 -14.79 -0.43
CA ASN A 71 -2.06 -14.58 0.08
C ASN A 71 -2.32 -13.12 0.50
N VAL A 72 -2.02 -12.18 -0.40
CA VAL A 72 -2.26 -10.73 -0.18
C VAL A 72 -3.74 -10.39 0.02
N ASP A 73 -4.64 -11.27 -0.42
CA ASP A 73 -6.09 -11.21 -0.13
C ASP A 73 -6.46 -11.12 1.36
N TYR A 74 -5.57 -11.52 2.29
CA TYR A 74 -5.85 -11.51 3.72
C TYR A 74 -5.69 -10.13 4.39
N GLY A 75 -4.91 -9.21 3.81
CA GLY A 75 -4.68 -7.87 4.36
C GLY A 75 -5.89 -6.95 4.16
N GLU A 76 -6.42 -6.90 2.94
CA GLU A 76 -7.64 -6.18 2.58
C GLU A 76 -8.86 -6.72 3.34
N PHE A 77 -8.93 -8.04 3.51
CA PHE A 77 -9.99 -8.70 4.27
C PHE A 77 -10.08 -8.22 5.72
N ARG A 78 -8.95 -8.02 6.43
CA ARG A 78 -8.98 -7.54 7.83
C ARG A 78 -9.31 -6.05 7.95
N PHE A 79 -9.06 -5.26 6.91
CA PHE A 79 -9.51 -3.87 6.88
C PHE A 79 -11.04 -3.77 6.73
N VAL A 80 -11.62 -4.55 5.82
CA VAL A 80 -13.08 -4.60 5.68
C VAL A 80 -13.75 -5.01 7.00
N LYS A 81 -13.10 -5.84 7.82
CA LYS A 81 -13.59 -6.20 9.17
C LYS A 81 -13.66 -5.05 10.15
N SER A 82 -12.86 -3.98 10.01
CA SER A 82 -12.97 -2.86 10.94
C SER A 82 -14.21 -2.01 10.67
N PHE A 83 -14.67 -1.99 9.42
CA PHE A 83 -15.97 -1.44 9.02
C PHE A 83 -17.13 -2.39 9.30
N PHE A 84 -16.90 -3.70 9.19
CA PHE A 84 -17.91 -4.75 9.33
C PHE A 84 -17.41 -5.90 10.23
N PRO A 85 -17.30 -5.68 11.56
CA PRO A 85 -16.74 -6.67 12.48
C PRO A 85 -17.51 -7.99 12.51
N GLU A 86 -18.79 -7.97 12.16
CA GLU A 86 -19.65 -9.14 12.02
C GLU A 86 -19.20 -10.14 10.93
N LEU A 87 -18.34 -9.72 9.98
CA LEU A 87 -17.83 -10.60 8.93
C LEU A 87 -16.98 -11.74 9.48
N ASP A 88 -16.25 -11.51 10.57
CA ASP A 88 -15.43 -12.55 11.19
C ASP A 88 -16.30 -13.66 11.79
N GLU A 89 -17.35 -13.27 12.51
CA GLU A 89 -18.34 -14.19 13.06
C GLU A 89 -19.05 -14.97 11.95
N TRP A 90 -19.36 -14.32 10.82
CA TRP A 90 -20.04 -14.96 9.70
C TRP A 90 -19.14 -15.93 8.94
N ASN A 91 -17.90 -15.53 8.64
CA ASN A 91 -16.96 -16.41 7.96
C ASN A 91 -16.63 -17.62 8.84
N HIS A 92 -16.39 -17.42 10.14
CA HIS A 92 -16.19 -18.52 11.07
C HIS A 92 -17.42 -19.45 11.15
N ALA A 93 -18.62 -18.89 11.23
CA ALA A 93 -19.85 -19.69 11.26
C ALA A 93 -20.07 -20.48 9.97
N PHE A 94 -19.71 -19.91 8.81
CA PHE A 94 -19.77 -20.60 7.52
C PHE A 94 -18.74 -21.72 7.41
N GLU A 95 -17.49 -21.48 7.82
CA GLU A 95 -16.44 -22.51 7.87
C GLU A 95 -16.86 -23.69 8.76
N MET A 96 -17.39 -23.41 9.95
CA MET A 96 -17.90 -24.43 10.86
C MET A 96 -19.07 -25.21 10.27
N HIS A 97 -19.96 -24.53 9.53
CA HIS A 97 -21.06 -25.20 8.83
C HIS A 97 -20.53 -26.13 7.74
N CYS A 98 -19.67 -25.65 6.85
CA CYS A 98 -19.03 -26.43 5.79
C CYS A 98 -18.37 -27.69 6.35
N GLN A 99 -17.56 -27.56 7.40
CA GLN A 99 -16.93 -28.69 8.08
C GLN A 99 -17.96 -29.71 8.60
N SER A 100 -19.07 -29.23 9.19
CA SER A 100 -20.12 -30.10 9.74
C SER A 100 -20.85 -30.92 8.68
N VAL A 101 -20.94 -30.41 7.44
CA VAL A 101 -21.56 -31.09 6.29
C VAL A 101 -20.53 -31.80 5.40
N GLY A 102 -19.27 -31.85 5.84
CA GLY A 102 -18.18 -32.53 5.14
C GLY A 102 -17.71 -31.84 3.87
N VAL A 103 -17.94 -30.52 3.74
CA VAL A 103 -17.44 -29.64 2.67
C VAL A 103 -16.17 -28.95 3.16
N ASP A 104 -15.14 -28.93 2.32
CA ASP A 104 -13.86 -28.29 2.65
C ASP A 104 -13.72 -26.98 1.86
N THR A 105 -13.71 -25.84 2.56
CA THR A 105 -13.63 -24.51 1.94
C THR A 105 -12.29 -24.27 1.21
N PHE A 106 -11.27 -25.10 1.42
CA PHE A 106 -9.99 -24.97 0.71
C PHE A 106 -9.90 -25.83 -0.55
N TYR A 107 -10.65 -26.94 -0.62
CA TYR A 107 -10.55 -27.93 -1.71
C TYR A 107 -11.81 -28.07 -2.56
N ASP A 108 -12.96 -27.56 -2.11
CA ASP A 108 -14.19 -27.55 -2.89
C ASP A 108 -14.42 -26.12 -3.45
N ASP A 109 -14.29 -25.96 -4.78
CA ASP A 109 -14.22 -24.65 -5.47
C ASP A 109 -15.36 -23.68 -5.10
N ILE A 110 -16.62 -24.13 -5.14
CA ILE A 110 -17.77 -23.29 -4.75
C ILE A 110 -17.73 -22.86 -3.28
N ALA A 111 -17.26 -23.72 -2.39
CA ALA A 111 -17.17 -23.38 -0.98
C ALA A 111 -16.06 -22.34 -0.73
N SER A 112 -14.98 -22.42 -1.51
CA SER A 112 -13.92 -21.41 -1.57
C SER A 112 -14.46 -20.07 -2.07
N ASP A 113 -15.18 -20.06 -3.21
CA ASP A 113 -15.79 -18.85 -3.77
C ASP A 113 -16.78 -18.18 -2.81
N LEU A 114 -17.64 -18.96 -2.15
CA LEU A 114 -18.58 -18.45 -1.15
C LEU A 114 -17.87 -17.89 0.10
N SER A 115 -16.74 -18.47 0.51
CA SER A 115 -15.90 -17.91 1.57
C SER A 115 -15.23 -16.62 1.11
N HIS A 116 -14.76 -16.54 -0.14
CA HIS A 116 -14.22 -15.32 -0.73
C HIS A 116 -15.26 -14.18 -0.80
N ASP A 117 -16.51 -14.49 -1.16
CA ASP A 117 -17.62 -13.53 -1.17
C ASP A 117 -17.97 -13.00 0.23
N LEU A 118 -17.92 -13.86 1.25
CA LEU A 118 -18.04 -13.45 2.65
C LEU A 118 -16.86 -12.58 3.09
N ASN A 119 -15.67 -12.88 2.56
CA ASN A 119 -14.47 -12.11 2.82
C ASN A 119 -14.40 -10.79 2.05
N CYS A 120 -15.46 -10.47 1.30
CA CYS A 120 -15.65 -9.18 0.65
C CYS A 120 -14.49 -8.76 -0.27
N ARG A 121 -13.86 -9.72 -0.95
CA ARG A 121 -12.75 -9.47 -1.89
C ARG A 121 -13.10 -8.58 -3.09
N PHE A 122 -14.38 -8.24 -3.26
CA PHE A 122 -14.86 -7.28 -4.26
C PHE A 122 -14.72 -5.81 -3.80
N ILE A 123 -14.35 -5.56 -2.54
CA ILE A 123 -14.13 -4.19 -2.03
C ILE A 123 -12.73 -3.73 -2.41
N GLU A 124 -12.66 -2.71 -3.25
CA GLU A 124 -11.42 -2.06 -3.63
C GLU A 124 -11.10 -0.93 -2.64
N LEU A 125 -10.21 -1.19 -1.68
CA LEU A 125 -9.76 -0.20 -0.70
C LEU A 125 -9.29 1.10 -1.35
N ARG A 126 -8.59 0.99 -2.49
CA ARG A 126 -8.12 2.12 -3.29
C ARG A 126 -9.20 3.15 -3.58
N LYS A 127 -10.41 2.70 -3.91
CA LYS A 127 -11.55 3.58 -4.21
C LYS A 127 -11.93 4.43 -3.01
N LEU A 128 -11.93 3.83 -1.82
CA LEU A 128 -12.23 4.54 -0.58
C LEU A 128 -11.14 5.56 -0.24
N LEU A 129 -9.87 5.16 -0.37
CA LEU A 129 -8.75 6.05 -0.04
C LEU A 129 -8.64 7.20 -1.04
N ASN A 130 -8.75 6.93 -2.35
CA ASN A 130 -8.80 7.98 -3.38
C ASN A 130 -9.93 8.98 -3.09
N ALA A 131 -11.13 8.50 -2.76
CA ALA A 131 -12.25 9.38 -2.41
C ALA A 131 -11.93 10.30 -1.22
N LEU A 132 -11.19 9.80 -0.20
CA LEU A 132 -10.80 10.61 0.96
C LEU A 132 -9.68 11.60 0.65
N PHE A 133 -8.55 11.10 0.12
CA PHE A 133 -7.34 11.89 -0.07
C PHE A 133 -7.48 12.90 -1.22
N PHE A 134 -8.11 12.52 -2.34
CA PHE A 134 -8.37 13.46 -3.43
C PHE A 134 -9.35 14.53 -2.99
N ARG A 135 -10.37 14.17 -2.19
CA ARG A 135 -11.31 15.17 -1.67
C ARG A 135 -10.63 16.14 -0.71
N ALA A 136 -9.70 15.66 0.12
CA ALA A 136 -8.87 16.51 0.97
C ALA A 136 -8.06 17.51 0.14
N ALA A 137 -7.44 17.05 -0.96
CA ALA A 137 -6.69 17.90 -1.87
C ALA A 137 -7.57 18.93 -2.60
N GLU A 138 -8.74 18.52 -3.10
CA GLU A 138 -9.73 19.43 -3.72
C GLU A 138 -10.18 20.55 -2.77
N LEU A 139 -10.35 20.22 -1.49
CA LEU A 139 -10.68 21.17 -0.41
C LEU A 139 -9.45 21.92 0.13
N LYS A 140 -8.27 21.72 -0.47
CA LYS A 140 -6.99 22.32 -0.09
C LYS A 140 -6.65 22.09 1.38
N ALA A 141 -6.96 20.91 1.89
CA ALA A 141 -6.72 20.47 3.26
C ALA A 141 -5.29 19.95 3.46
N PHE A 142 -4.29 20.58 2.85
CA PHE A 142 -2.89 20.14 2.87
C PHE A 142 -2.29 20.14 4.28
N ASP A 143 -2.76 21.04 5.15
CA ASP A 143 -2.43 21.04 6.57
C ASP A 143 -2.84 19.72 7.24
N LEU A 144 -4.05 19.25 6.96
CA LEU A 144 -4.56 17.98 7.50
C LEU A 144 -3.86 16.76 6.91
N LEU A 145 -3.55 16.80 5.61
CA LEU A 145 -2.78 15.74 4.94
C LEU A 145 -1.36 15.63 5.53
N ALA A 146 -0.72 16.77 5.80
CA ALA A 146 0.60 16.80 6.42
C ALA A 146 0.57 16.27 7.86
N ASP A 147 -0.45 16.63 8.64
CA ASP A 147 -0.62 16.12 10.00
C ASP A 147 -0.90 14.61 10.02
N TYR A 148 -1.73 14.13 9.10
CA TYR A 148 -1.96 12.71 8.89
C TYR A 148 -0.67 11.97 8.53
N LEU A 149 0.11 12.47 7.56
CA LEU A 149 1.35 11.84 7.12
C LEU A 149 2.40 11.80 8.24
N ARG A 150 2.53 12.88 9.04
CA ARG A 150 3.40 12.89 10.23
C ARG A 150 2.99 11.84 11.25
N ALA A 151 1.69 11.65 11.46
CA ALA A 151 1.20 10.63 12.39
C ALA A 151 1.50 9.21 11.89
N GLN A 152 1.36 8.98 10.58
CA GLN A 152 1.75 7.71 9.95
C GLN A 152 3.25 7.44 10.07
N ILE A 153 4.10 8.42 9.75
CA ILE A 153 5.56 8.34 9.93
C ILE A 153 5.89 7.97 11.37
N HIS A 154 5.34 8.71 12.32
CA HIS A 154 5.57 8.45 13.74
C HIS A 154 5.13 7.05 14.15
N TRP A 155 4.01 6.56 13.62
CA TRP A 155 3.56 5.20 13.91
C TRP A 155 4.50 4.16 13.29
N MET A 156 4.90 4.30 12.03
CA MET A 156 5.83 3.38 11.36
C MET A 156 7.19 3.30 12.07
N GLU A 157 7.75 4.43 12.51
CA GLU A 157 9.02 4.47 13.23
C GLU A 157 8.98 3.74 14.59
N ASN A 158 7.81 3.73 15.25
CA ASN A 158 7.66 3.19 16.60
C ASN A 158 7.13 1.75 16.63
N ASN A 159 6.58 1.24 15.53
CA ASN A 159 6.07 -0.11 15.42
C ASN A 159 7.02 -0.95 14.57
N LYS A 160 7.77 -1.85 15.22
CA LYS A 160 8.76 -2.71 14.56
C LYS A 160 8.04 -3.72 13.65
N PHE A 161 8.08 -3.47 12.34
CA PHE A 161 7.83 -4.39 11.24
C PHE A 161 6.46 -5.11 11.23
N CYS A 162 5.90 -5.21 10.03
CA CYS A 162 4.88 -6.18 9.60
C CYS A 162 3.38 -6.03 9.95
N THR A 163 2.85 -4.88 10.40
CA THR A 163 1.39 -4.74 10.60
C THR A 163 0.69 -3.70 9.73
N ALA A 164 1.40 -3.00 8.84
CA ALA A 164 0.76 -2.10 7.90
C ALA A 164 0.13 -2.94 6.76
N VAL A 165 -1.18 -2.84 6.51
CA VAL A 165 -1.81 -3.49 5.36
C VAL A 165 -1.16 -2.93 4.09
N TYR A 166 -0.53 -3.81 3.33
CA TYR A 166 -0.22 -3.62 1.92
C TYR A 166 -1.40 -4.21 1.15
N SER A 167 -2.33 -3.40 0.66
CA SER A 167 -3.09 -3.87 -0.51
C SER A 167 -2.09 -4.00 -1.65
N HIS A 168 -2.30 -4.96 -2.55
CA HIS A 168 -1.43 -5.11 -3.72
C HIS A 168 -1.38 -3.82 -4.57
N ASP A 169 -2.40 -2.95 -4.41
CA ASP A 169 -2.69 -1.83 -5.31
C ASP A 169 -2.52 -0.41 -4.70
N ASP A 170 -2.27 -0.22 -3.37
CA ASP A 170 -2.26 1.13 -2.75
C ASP A 170 -0.91 1.57 -2.14
N GLY A 171 0.08 0.68 -2.12
CA GLY A 171 1.37 0.95 -1.49
C GLY A 171 1.28 1.12 0.04
N PRO A 172 2.31 1.71 0.68
CA PRO A 172 2.39 1.85 2.13
C PRO A 172 1.38 2.88 2.68
N TYR A 173 0.96 2.71 3.94
CA TYR A 173 0.14 3.70 4.63
C TYR A 173 0.79 5.09 4.58
N GLY A 174 0.06 6.06 4.02
CA GLY A 174 0.57 7.43 3.85
C GLY A 174 0.94 7.78 2.43
N SER A 175 1.06 6.81 1.51
CA SER A 175 1.39 7.02 0.08
C SER A 175 0.54 8.11 -0.57
N LEU A 176 -0.79 8.02 -0.47
CA LEU A 176 -1.70 8.99 -1.06
C LEU A 176 -1.56 10.40 -0.45
N ALA A 177 -1.34 10.50 0.87
CA ALA A 177 -1.09 11.80 1.50
C ALA A 177 0.24 12.40 1.02
N ALA A 178 1.27 11.57 0.89
CA ALA A 178 2.58 11.95 0.38
C ALA A 178 2.49 12.43 -1.08
N ILE A 179 1.78 11.69 -1.93
CA ILE A 179 1.53 12.02 -3.34
C ILE A 179 0.77 13.35 -3.45
N GLU A 180 -0.36 13.48 -2.75
CA GLU A 180 -1.19 14.69 -2.80
C GLU A 180 -0.46 15.93 -2.27
N LEU A 181 0.43 15.80 -1.29
CA LEU A 181 1.23 16.92 -0.80
C LEU A 181 2.33 17.30 -1.80
N MET A 182 3.07 16.31 -2.30
CA MET A 182 4.19 16.54 -3.20
C MET A 182 3.77 17.06 -4.58
N GLY A 183 2.64 16.58 -5.10
CA GLY A 183 2.07 17.07 -6.36
C GLY A 183 1.70 18.56 -6.34
N GLN A 184 1.54 19.16 -5.15
CA GLN A 184 1.14 20.57 -5.01
C GLN A 184 2.33 21.52 -4.98
N SER A 185 3.37 21.19 -4.20
CA SER A 185 4.45 22.15 -3.91
C SER A 185 5.70 21.44 -3.39
N LEU A 186 6.87 21.91 -3.85
CA LEU A 186 8.18 21.48 -3.35
C LEU A 186 8.41 21.83 -1.88
N GLU A 187 7.58 22.67 -1.26
CA GLU A 187 7.67 22.95 0.18
C GLU A 187 7.42 21.71 1.05
N HIS A 188 6.75 20.69 0.49
CA HIS A 188 6.46 19.43 1.15
C HIS A 188 7.58 18.38 1.01
N VAL A 189 8.63 18.67 0.22
CA VAL A 189 9.79 17.78 0.03
C VAL A 189 10.34 17.25 1.36
N PRO A 190 10.59 18.08 2.40
CA PRO A 190 11.13 17.55 3.65
C PRO A 190 10.26 16.45 4.28
N LEU A 191 8.93 16.64 4.30
CA LEU A 191 8.01 15.66 4.89
C LEU A 191 7.91 14.38 4.03
N TYR A 192 8.00 14.52 2.71
CA TYR A 192 8.06 13.38 1.81
C TYR A 192 9.34 12.57 2.00
N LEU A 193 10.49 13.22 2.18
CA LEU A 193 11.75 12.55 2.49
C LEU A 193 11.68 11.81 3.83
N ASP A 194 11.02 12.39 4.83
CA ASP A 194 10.79 11.73 6.13
C ASP A 194 9.89 10.50 5.95
N TYR A 195 8.88 10.57 5.09
CA TYR A 195 8.03 9.44 4.72
C TYR A 195 8.82 8.31 4.06
N LEU A 196 9.62 8.59 3.02
CA LEU A 196 10.43 7.58 2.34
C LEU A 196 11.37 6.86 3.32
N LYS A 197 12.00 7.60 4.25
CA LYS A 197 12.90 7.03 5.27
C LYS A 197 12.21 6.14 6.30
N ALA A 198 10.92 6.38 6.54
CA ALA A 198 10.12 5.61 7.49
C ALA A 198 9.60 4.30 6.89
N LEU A 199 9.71 4.11 5.56
CA LEU A 199 9.30 2.89 4.90
C LEU A 199 10.15 1.68 5.39
N PRO A 200 9.52 0.51 5.63
CA PRO A 200 10.23 -0.70 5.99
C PRO A 200 11.29 -1.13 4.96
N ALA A 201 12.45 -1.56 5.43
CA ALA A 201 13.56 -1.98 4.56
C ALA A 201 13.27 -3.27 3.78
N ASP A 202 12.40 -4.14 4.28
CA ASP A 202 11.96 -5.37 3.60
C ASP A 202 10.91 -5.13 2.51
N ASN A 203 10.54 -3.86 2.25
CA ASN A 203 9.68 -3.46 1.14
C ASN A 203 10.31 -3.71 -0.24
N TRP A 204 11.61 -4.02 -0.29
CA TRP A 204 12.34 -4.40 -1.50
C TRP A 204 11.53 -5.44 -2.30
N MET A 205 11.00 -5.03 -3.45
CA MET A 205 10.22 -5.85 -4.41
C MET A 205 8.85 -6.36 -3.96
N LYS A 206 8.37 -6.05 -2.76
CA LYS A 206 7.07 -6.58 -2.25
C LYS A 206 5.91 -5.59 -2.32
N THR A 207 6.21 -4.30 -2.47
CA THR A 207 5.20 -3.23 -2.44
C THR A 207 5.20 -2.47 -3.75
N ASP A 208 4.03 -2.34 -4.38
CA ASP A 208 3.84 -1.41 -5.49
C ASP A 208 3.88 0.02 -4.95
N ILE A 209 4.92 0.74 -5.33
CA ILE A 209 5.11 2.17 -5.05
C ILE A 209 5.34 2.94 -6.35
N SER A 210 4.89 2.40 -7.48
CA SER A 210 5.07 3.00 -8.81
C SER A 210 4.60 4.46 -8.85
N GLU A 211 3.51 4.82 -8.19
CA GLU A 211 3.04 6.21 -8.17
C GLU A 211 3.97 7.18 -7.40
N ILE A 212 4.69 6.67 -6.40
CA ILE A 212 5.74 7.43 -5.69
C ILE A 212 6.95 7.63 -6.61
N ASP A 213 7.30 6.59 -7.36
CA ASP A 213 8.40 6.61 -8.33
C ASP A 213 8.08 7.56 -9.49
N GLU A 214 6.89 7.45 -10.09
CA GLU A 214 6.37 8.31 -11.17
C GLU A 214 6.34 9.77 -10.72
N LEU A 215 5.83 10.06 -9.51
CA LEU A 215 5.80 11.42 -8.99
C LEU A 215 7.21 12.00 -8.82
N THR A 216 8.16 11.20 -8.37
CA THR A 216 9.56 11.64 -8.27
C THR A 216 10.15 11.86 -9.66
N GLY A 217 9.86 10.97 -10.61
CA GLY A 217 10.09 11.10 -12.05
C GLY A 217 9.65 12.46 -12.59
N ASP A 218 8.35 12.76 -12.47
CA ASP A 218 7.74 13.99 -12.94
C ASP A 218 8.38 15.25 -12.34
N LEU A 219 8.75 15.20 -11.06
CA LEU A 219 9.41 16.32 -10.37
C LEU A 219 10.85 16.52 -10.88
N VAL A 220 11.59 15.44 -11.08
CA VAL A 220 12.94 15.47 -11.65
C VAL A 220 12.88 15.98 -13.10
N ASP A 221 11.95 15.50 -13.91
CA ASP A 221 11.77 15.96 -15.29
C ASP A 221 11.42 17.44 -15.38
N LYS A 222 10.55 17.91 -14.47
CA LYS A 222 10.13 19.31 -14.42
C LYS A 222 11.22 20.26 -13.92
N HIS A 223 12.06 19.83 -12.97
CA HIS A 223 13.02 20.69 -12.29
C HIS A 223 14.49 20.44 -12.68
N GLY A 224 14.75 19.37 -13.43
CA GLY A 224 16.07 18.90 -13.81
C GLY A 224 16.88 18.34 -12.64
N PHE A 225 18.06 17.79 -12.94
CA PHE A 225 19.02 17.39 -11.93
C PHE A 225 19.63 18.61 -11.23
N SER A 226 19.44 18.70 -9.92
CA SER A 226 19.84 19.85 -9.12
C SER A 226 19.97 19.49 -7.64
N GLU A 227 20.53 20.39 -6.83
CA GLU A 227 20.54 20.22 -5.37
C GLU A 227 19.14 20.21 -4.74
N ILE A 228 18.10 20.64 -5.47
CA ILE A 228 16.70 20.59 -5.01
C ILE A 228 16.12 19.19 -5.18
N THR A 229 16.39 18.56 -6.33
CA THR A 229 15.84 17.25 -6.72
C THR A 229 16.70 16.09 -6.27
N TYR A 230 18.01 16.30 -6.05
CA TYR A 230 18.93 15.25 -5.62
C TYR A 230 18.50 14.54 -4.32
N PRO A 231 18.04 15.23 -3.26
CA PRO A 231 17.56 14.54 -2.06
C PRO A 231 16.40 13.57 -2.34
N LEU A 232 15.54 13.86 -3.33
CA LEU A 232 14.46 12.96 -3.74
C LEU A 232 15.03 11.71 -4.41
N ILE A 233 15.95 11.90 -5.37
CA ILE A 233 16.63 10.81 -6.06
C ILE A 233 17.36 9.91 -5.06
N GLU A 234 18.17 10.51 -4.18
CA GLU A 234 18.90 9.79 -3.13
C GLU A 234 17.95 9.02 -2.22
N ALA A 235 16.87 9.64 -1.74
CA ALA A 235 15.94 8.98 -0.85
C ALA A 235 15.16 7.85 -1.54
N GLN A 236 14.75 8.03 -2.80
CA GLN A 236 14.05 6.99 -3.54
C GLN A 236 14.93 5.77 -3.73
N VAL A 237 16.15 5.96 -4.25
CA VAL A 237 17.05 4.82 -4.50
C VAL A 237 17.65 4.20 -3.24
N THR A 238 17.59 4.93 -2.12
CA THR A 238 18.04 4.40 -0.82
C THR A 238 16.91 3.68 -0.10
N TYR A 239 15.76 4.30 0.09
CA TYR A 239 14.73 3.82 1.03
C TYR A 239 13.51 3.19 0.36
N ALA A 240 13.29 3.47 -0.92
CA ALA A 240 12.07 3.12 -1.63
C ALA A 240 12.38 2.50 -3.01
N LEU A 241 13.49 1.77 -3.12
CA LEU A 241 13.93 1.19 -4.38
C LEU A 241 13.22 -0.15 -4.64
N ASN A 242 12.58 -0.27 -5.80
CA ASN A 242 11.92 -1.47 -6.32
C ASN A 242 12.29 -1.67 -7.81
N GLU A 243 11.65 -2.61 -8.51
CA GLU A 243 11.90 -2.84 -9.95
C GLU A 243 11.61 -1.60 -10.80
N HIS A 244 10.51 -0.90 -10.56
CA HIS A 244 10.13 0.27 -11.34
C HIS A 244 11.05 1.48 -11.07
N GLY A 245 11.41 1.75 -9.82
CA GLY A 245 12.38 2.75 -9.42
C GLY A 245 13.78 2.48 -10.00
N LEU A 246 14.18 1.23 -10.21
CA LEU A 246 15.39 0.89 -10.95
C LEU A 246 15.30 1.26 -12.44
N GLU A 247 14.13 1.05 -13.07
CA GLU A 247 13.88 1.49 -14.45
C GLU A 247 13.96 3.02 -14.56
N VAL A 248 13.23 3.74 -13.69
CA VAL A 248 13.25 5.21 -13.63
C VAL A 248 14.67 5.75 -13.39
N PHE A 249 15.43 5.13 -12.47
CA PHE A 249 16.81 5.53 -12.22
C PHE A 249 17.73 5.27 -13.42
N SER A 250 17.53 4.16 -14.14
CA SER A 250 18.26 3.86 -15.37
C SER A 250 17.98 4.91 -16.46
N GLU A 251 16.72 5.31 -16.63
CA GLU A 251 16.32 6.37 -17.56
C GLU A 251 16.97 7.72 -17.18
N TRP A 252 17.03 8.07 -15.89
CA TRP A 252 17.74 9.27 -15.46
C TRP A 252 19.24 9.21 -15.77
N CYS A 253 19.86 8.04 -15.60
CA CYS A 253 21.27 7.85 -15.95
C CYS A 253 21.52 8.11 -17.45
N GLU A 254 20.63 7.63 -18.32
CA GLU A 254 20.67 7.89 -19.76
C GLU A 254 20.50 9.37 -20.10
N ASN A 255 19.74 10.10 -19.28
CA ASN A 255 19.37 11.48 -19.51
C ASN A 255 20.24 12.51 -18.78
N GLY A 256 21.42 12.12 -18.28
CA GLY A 256 22.45 13.04 -17.77
C GLY A 256 22.60 13.08 -16.24
N LEU A 257 21.93 12.18 -15.50
CA LEU A 257 22.14 12.08 -14.05
C LEU A 257 23.59 11.76 -13.71
N VAL A 258 24.24 10.87 -14.46
CA VAL A 258 25.62 10.43 -14.19
C VAL A 258 26.62 11.58 -14.34
N GLU A 259 26.47 12.40 -15.37
CA GLU A 259 27.26 13.62 -15.56
C GLU A 259 27.06 14.57 -14.38
N TRP A 260 25.80 14.81 -13.99
CA TRP A 260 25.48 15.67 -12.86
C TRP A 260 26.06 15.16 -11.54
N LEU A 261 25.93 13.86 -11.24
CA LEU A 261 26.49 13.24 -10.03
C LEU A 261 28.02 13.35 -9.99
N THR A 262 28.67 13.20 -11.15
CA THR A 262 30.13 13.33 -11.29
C THR A 262 30.58 14.77 -11.02
N ASP A 263 29.97 15.74 -11.71
CA ASP A 263 30.31 17.16 -11.60
C ASP A 263 30.12 17.70 -10.18
N ASN A 264 29.18 17.12 -9.43
CA ASN A 264 28.84 17.53 -8.07
C ASN A 264 29.43 16.62 -6.97
N ASN A 265 30.26 15.63 -7.33
CA ASN A 265 30.90 14.69 -6.39
C ASN A 265 29.90 13.94 -5.49
N LYS A 266 28.79 13.45 -6.07
CA LYS A 266 27.69 12.78 -5.34
C LYS A 266 27.64 11.25 -5.51
N ILE A 267 28.48 10.68 -6.39
CA ILE A 267 28.48 9.23 -6.66
C ILE A 267 28.80 8.43 -5.39
N ASP A 268 29.91 8.76 -4.71
CA ASP A 268 30.35 8.02 -3.53
C ASP A 268 29.34 8.10 -2.37
N SER A 269 28.68 9.25 -2.20
CA SER A 269 27.66 9.40 -1.15
C SER A 269 26.41 8.58 -1.45
N LEU A 270 25.96 8.57 -2.72
CA LEU A 270 24.81 7.79 -3.15
C LEU A 270 25.05 6.28 -2.94
N LEU A 271 26.21 5.78 -3.37
CA LEU A 271 26.60 4.38 -3.21
C LEU A 271 26.76 3.97 -1.73
N ALA A 272 27.23 4.90 -0.88
CA ALA A 272 27.35 4.64 0.55
C ALA A 272 25.98 4.57 1.26
N ALA A 273 25.06 5.46 0.89
CA ALA A 273 23.68 5.46 1.41
C ALA A 273 22.95 4.17 1.04
N GLU A 274 23.06 3.76 -0.23
CA GLU A 274 22.57 2.46 -0.71
C GLU A 274 23.16 1.32 0.13
N GLU A 275 24.48 1.19 0.19
CA GLU A 275 25.12 0.08 0.90
C GLU A 275 24.74 0.01 2.40
N GLU A 276 24.56 1.14 3.07
CA GLU A 276 24.11 1.18 4.46
C GLU A 276 22.66 0.70 4.61
N TRP A 277 21.77 1.10 3.71
CA TRP A 277 20.38 0.68 3.76
C TRP A 277 20.24 -0.82 3.54
N PHE A 278 20.90 -1.34 2.52
CA PHE A 278 20.83 -2.75 2.17
C PHE A 278 21.43 -3.68 3.23
N LYS A 279 22.41 -3.22 4.03
CA LYS A 279 22.90 -3.96 5.21
C LYS A 279 21.81 -4.26 6.25
N LYS A 280 20.67 -3.56 6.21
CA LYS A 280 19.53 -3.77 7.11
C LYS A 280 18.54 -4.81 6.58
N ILE A 281 18.72 -5.27 5.34
CA ILE A 281 17.88 -6.27 4.69
C ILE A 281 18.58 -7.62 4.82
N ASP A 282 18.09 -8.49 5.71
CA ASP A 282 18.76 -9.73 6.11
C ASP A 282 18.85 -10.82 5.00
N ASP A 283 18.23 -10.61 3.83
CA ASP A 283 17.95 -11.66 2.81
C ASP A 283 18.51 -11.42 1.39
N LEU A 284 19.40 -10.45 1.16
CA LEU A 284 19.94 -10.18 -0.19
C LEU A 284 21.31 -10.82 -0.40
N GLU A 285 21.33 -12.02 -1.01
CA GLU A 285 22.58 -12.70 -1.43
C GLU A 285 23.20 -12.10 -2.72
N ASP A 286 22.43 -11.36 -3.55
CA ASP A 286 22.86 -10.95 -4.91
C ASP A 286 22.74 -9.42 -5.19
N LEU A 287 23.29 -8.58 -4.32
CA LEU A 287 23.35 -7.11 -4.51
C LEU A 287 24.13 -6.66 -5.75
N ASP A 288 25.13 -7.44 -6.16
CA ASP A 288 26.04 -7.07 -7.23
C ASP A 288 25.37 -7.04 -8.62
N ASP A 289 24.23 -7.72 -8.79
CA ASP A 289 23.58 -7.86 -10.09
C ASP A 289 22.41 -6.89 -10.32
N TYR A 290 21.76 -6.36 -9.26
CA TYR A 290 20.46 -5.67 -9.35
C TYR A 290 20.33 -4.31 -8.63
N GLY A 291 21.43 -3.71 -8.13
CA GLY A 291 21.39 -2.40 -7.44
C GLY A 291 21.72 -1.16 -8.29
N VAL A 292 21.65 0.03 -7.68
CA VAL A 292 22.09 1.32 -8.25
C VAL A 292 23.53 1.23 -8.72
N ARG A 293 24.40 0.54 -7.97
CA ARG A 293 25.79 0.27 -8.36
C ARG A 293 25.90 -0.43 -9.71
N SER A 294 25.07 -1.45 -9.98
CA SER A 294 25.05 -2.17 -11.26
C SER A 294 24.64 -1.25 -12.41
N ILE A 295 23.66 -0.38 -12.19
CA ILE A 295 23.23 0.61 -13.18
C ILE A 295 24.34 1.63 -13.44
N LEU A 296 24.90 2.25 -12.41
CA LEU A 296 25.96 3.26 -12.55
C LEU A 296 27.18 2.72 -13.28
N ASN A 297 27.60 1.46 -13.01
CA ASN A 297 28.72 0.82 -13.71
C ASN A 297 28.50 0.64 -15.23
N LYS A 298 27.26 0.76 -15.75
CA LYS A 298 26.99 0.74 -17.19
C LYS A 298 27.27 2.08 -17.86
N TYR A 299 27.22 3.17 -17.09
CA TYR A 299 27.30 4.54 -17.59
C TYR A 299 28.57 5.27 -17.14
N TYR A 300 29.28 4.73 -16.13
CA TYR A 300 30.59 5.16 -15.62
C TYR A 300 31.71 4.23 -16.14
#